data_AF-A0A3A4R7G7-F1
#
_entry.id   AF-A0A3A4R7G7-F1
#
_cell.length_a   1.000
_cell.length_b   1.000
_cell.length_c   1.000
_cell.angle_alpha   90.00
_cell.angle_beta   90.00
_cell.angle_gamma   90.00
#
_symmetry.space_group_name_H-M   'P 1'
#
loop_
_entity.id
_entity.type
_entity.pdbx_description
1 polymer ?
#
loop_
_entity_poly.entity_id
_entity_poly.type
_entity_poly.pdbx_seq_one_letter_code
_entity_poly.pdbx_strand_id
1 'polypeptide(L)'
;YGELSAVWIDEKGTVYTGGNILFWNRRGEWNYVTNLPENYLGGNPGVYYRGFISSIRGNSSNDYVIVGDRNTFRHFNGASWKQLGLDYSPSNPIIWFEVEQKENLIVAVGYKNSKAIIIKLKR
;
A
#
# COMPACT_ATOMS: atom_id res chain seq x y z
N TYR A 1 -7.74 -15.96 3.61
CA TYR A 1 -8.68 -14.93 4.10
C TYR A 1 -8.28 -13.60 3.51
N GLY A 2 -9.20 -12.95 2.80
CA GLY A 2 -8.99 -11.62 2.23
C GLY A 2 -9.29 -11.57 0.74
N GLU A 3 -9.83 -10.43 0.31
CA GLU A 3 -10.02 -10.04 -1.08
C GLU A 3 -8.69 -9.51 -1.64
N LEU A 4 -8.49 -9.65 -2.96
CA LEU A 4 -7.43 -8.95 -3.69
C LEU A 4 -8.10 -7.87 -4.54
N SER A 5 -7.62 -6.62 -4.45
CA SER A 5 -8.18 -5.48 -5.17
C SER A 5 -7.14 -4.69 -5.96
N ALA A 6 -5.85 -4.86 -5.66
CA ALA A 6 -4.77 -4.14 -6.31
C ALA A 6 -3.86 -5.09 -7.12
N VAL A 7 -3.33 -4.59 -8.23
CA VAL A 7 -2.28 -5.23 -9.01
C VAL A 7 -1.29 -4.20 -9.53
N TRP A 8 0.00 -4.56 -9.53
CA TRP A 8 1.08 -3.79 -10.14
C TRP A 8 2.17 -4.74 -10.64
N ILE A 9 2.80 -4.39 -11.76
CA ILE A 9 3.91 -5.16 -12.33
C ILE A 9 5.11 -4.23 -12.37
N ASP A 10 6.22 -4.68 -11.79
CA ASP A 10 7.46 -3.90 -11.75
C ASP A 10 8.30 -4.05 -13.03
N GLU A 11 9.43 -3.37 -13.09
CA GLU A 11 10.36 -3.39 -14.22
C GLU A 11 11.01 -4.76 -14.48
N LYS A 12 10.92 -5.67 -13.50
CA LYS A 12 11.46 -7.04 -13.58
C LYS A 12 10.40 -8.08 -13.96
N GLY A 13 9.16 -7.65 -14.17
CA GLY A 13 8.02 -8.55 -14.40
C GLY A 13 7.53 -9.25 -13.13
N THR A 14 7.93 -8.78 -11.94
CA THR A 14 7.37 -9.24 -10.67
C THR A 14 5.95 -8.69 -10.57
N VAL A 15 4.98 -9.58 -10.31
CA VAL A 15 3.59 -9.18 -10.08
C VAL A 15 3.41 -8.95 -8.59
N TYR A 16 2.95 -7.78 -8.19
CA TYR A 16 2.48 -7.47 -6.85
C TYR A 16 0.96 -7.42 -6.85
N THR A 17 0.33 -8.05 -5.86
CA THR A 17 -1.12 -7.94 -5.68
C THR A 17 -1.47 -7.82 -4.21
N GLY A 18 -2.47 -6.99 -3.91
CA GLY A 18 -2.78 -6.57 -2.56
C GLY A 18 -4.26 -6.54 -2.27
N GLY A 19 -4.55 -6.54 -0.97
CA GLY A 19 -5.85 -6.34 -0.36
C GLY A 19 -5.61 -6.30 1.13
N ASN A 20 -6.04 -7.31 1.89
CA ASN A 20 -5.64 -7.39 3.30
C ASN A 20 -4.13 -7.65 3.49
N ILE A 21 -3.52 -8.40 2.57
CA ILE A 21 -2.10 -8.78 2.59
C ILE A 21 -1.48 -8.43 1.24
N LEU A 22 -0.19 -8.08 1.23
CA LEU A 22 0.59 -7.86 0.02
C LEU A 22 1.30 -9.16 -0.41
N PHE A 23 0.98 -9.64 -1.61
CA PHE A 23 1.59 -10.78 -2.26
C PHE A 23 2.51 -10.32 -3.40
N TRP A 24 3.47 -11.16 -3.74
CA TRP A 24 4.27 -11.01 -4.95
C TRP A 24 4.48 -12.36 -5.64
N ASN A 25 4.53 -12.36 -6.96
CA ASN A 25 4.93 -13.48 -7.78
C ASN A 25 6.18 -13.13 -8.57
N ARG A 26 7.18 -14.00 -8.51
CA ARG A 26 8.35 -13.93 -9.38
C ARG A 26 8.69 -15.34 -9.83
N ARG A 27 8.93 -15.51 -11.14
CA ARG A 27 9.29 -16.81 -11.74
C ARG A 27 8.29 -17.93 -11.43
N GLY A 28 6.99 -17.60 -11.33
CA GLY A 28 5.93 -18.57 -11.09
C GLY A 28 5.68 -18.89 -9.62
N GLU A 29 6.50 -18.40 -8.70
CA GLU A 29 6.34 -18.64 -7.26
C GLU A 29 5.66 -17.48 -6.56
N TRP A 30 4.54 -17.79 -5.89
CA TRP A 30 3.80 -16.84 -5.06
C TRP A 30 4.36 -16.80 -3.65
N ASN A 31 4.62 -15.59 -3.17
CA ASN A 31 5.09 -15.28 -1.84
C ASN A 31 4.31 -14.08 -1.30
N TYR A 32 4.50 -13.74 -0.04
CA TYR A 32 3.90 -12.57 0.59
C TYR A 32 4.93 -11.74 1.32
N VAL A 33 4.63 -10.45 1.48
CA VAL A 33 5.47 -9.51 2.22
C VAL A 33 5.20 -9.70 3.71
N THR A 34 6.26 -9.96 4.48
CA THR A 34 6.20 -10.28 5.91
C THR A 34 6.53 -9.10 6.83
N ASN A 35 6.89 -7.96 6.26
CA ASN A 35 7.37 -6.80 7.01
C ASN A 35 6.63 -5.49 6.66
N LEU A 36 5.53 -5.56 5.93
CA LEU A 36 4.67 -4.41 5.65
C LEU A 36 3.82 -4.14 6.89
N PRO A 37 4.04 -3.03 7.63
CA PRO A 37 3.30 -2.78 8.87
C PRO A 37 1.79 -2.90 8.68
N GLU A 38 1.11 -3.54 9.63
CA GLU A 38 -0.34 -3.82 9.68
C GLU A 38 -0.94 -4.73 8.59
N ASN A 39 -0.23 -4.98 7.48
CA ASN A 39 -0.70 -5.75 6.33
C ASN A 39 0.12 -7.02 6.07
N TYR A 40 0.49 -7.75 7.14
CA TYR A 40 1.11 -9.08 7.05
C TYR A 40 0.55 -10.05 8.10
N LEU A 41 0.68 -11.35 7.82
CA LEU A 41 0.26 -12.43 8.72
C LEU A 41 1.04 -12.35 10.05
N GLY A 42 0.33 -12.18 11.17
CA GLY A 42 0.93 -11.99 12.50
C GLY A 42 1.29 -10.54 12.87
N GLY A 43 1.16 -9.59 11.95
CA GLY A 43 1.52 -8.19 12.20
C GLY A 43 0.51 -7.35 12.97
N ASN A 44 -0.75 -7.80 13.03
CA ASN A 44 -1.78 -7.08 13.79
C ASN A 44 -2.92 -8.01 14.27
N PRO A 45 -2.62 -8.98 15.17
CA PRO A 45 -3.62 -9.94 15.64
C PRO A 45 -4.77 -9.27 16.41
N GLY A 46 -4.52 -8.11 17.05
CA GLY A 46 -5.51 -7.36 17.83
C GLY A 46 -6.49 -6.51 17.01
N VAL A 47 -6.24 -6.30 15.71
CA VAL A 47 -7.16 -5.53 14.83
C VAL A 47 -7.57 -6.28 13.57
N TYR A 48 -7.43 -7.60 13.52
CA TYR A 48 -7.97 -8.45 12.45
C TYR A 48 -7.52 -8.10 11.02
N TYR A 49 -6.26 -7.68 10.80
CA TYR A 49 -5.77 -7.36 9.44
C TYR A 49 -6.60 -6.27 8.73
N ARG A 50 -7.10 -5.30 9.49
CA ARG A 50 -8.03 -4.26 9.03
C ARG A 50 -7.43 -3.17 8.14
N GLY A 51 -6.14 -3.20 7.86
CA GLY A 51 -5.57 -2.44 6.75
C GLY A 51 -5.99 -3.10 5.44
N PHE A 52 -6.29 -2.31 4.42
CA PHE A 52 -6.61 -2.81 3.09
C PHE A 52 -5.78 -2.03 2.07
N ILE A 53 -5.28 -2.72 1.06
CA ILE A 53 -4.48 -2.14 -0.03
C ILE A 53 -5.40 -2.06 -1.25
N SER A 54 -5.71 -0.84 -1.68
CA SER A 54 -6.55 -0.54 -2.84
C SER A 54 -5.73 -0.23 -4.09
N SER A 55 -4.49 0.27 -3.94
CA SER A 55 -3.63 0.59 -5.07
C SER A 55 -2.14 0.48 -4.74
N ILE A 56 -1.36 0.11 -5.76
CA ILE A 56 0.10 -0.08 -5.73
C ILE A 56 0.66 0.58 -7.00
N ARG A 57 1.62 1.50 -6.86
CA ARG A 57 2.35 2.11 -7.99
C ARG A 57 3.78 2.44 -7.57
N GLY A 58 4.70 2.46 -8.52
CA GLY A 58 6.09 2.77 -8.22
C GLY A 58 6.94 3.00 -9.45
N ASN A 59 8.14 3.51 -9.22
CA ASN A 59 9.17 3.65 -10.24
C ASN A 59 9.91 2.32 -10.49
N SER A 60 10.07 1.48 -9.45
CA SER A 60 10.80 0.21 -9.53
C SER A 60 10.54 -0.70 -8.32
N SER A 61 10.99 -1.97 -8.33
CA SER A 61 10.80 -2.91 -7.20
C SER A 61 11.32 -2.40 -5.85
N ASN A 62 12.20 -1.40 -5.84
CA ASN A 62 12.81 -0.79 -4.66
C ASN A 62 12.34 0.65 -4.39
N ASP A 63 11.38 1.16 -5.16
CA ASP A 63 10.81 2.51 -5.00
C ASP A 63 9.34 2.47 -5.45
N TYR A 64 8.45 2.14 -4.52
CA TYR A 64 7.02 2.05 -4.78
C TYR A 64 6.18 2.40 -3.55
N VAL A 65 4.94 2.76 -3.82
CA VAL A 65 3.95 3.23 -2.87
C VAL A 65 2.73 2.33 -2.92
N ILE A 66 2.14 2.13 -1.75
CA ILE A 66 0.84 1.50 -1.59
C ILE A 66 -0.09 2.44 -0.84
N VAL A 67 -1.37 2.37 -1.19
CA VAL A 67 -2.42 3.07 -0.46
C VAL A 67 -3.63 2.20 -0.17
N GLY A 68 -4.43 2.61 0.80
CA GLY A 68 -5.76 2.09 1.05
C GLY A 68 -6.37 2.54 2.37
N ASP A 69 -7.05 1.63 3.06
CA ASP A 69 -7.90 1.93 4.22
C ASP A 69 -7.11 2.39 5.44
N ARG A 70 -7.76 3.16 6.31
CA ARG A 70 -7.22 3.59 7.62
C ARG A 70 -5.88 4.32 7.50
N ASN A 71 -5.73 5.07 6.42
CA ASN A 71 -4.49 5.75 6.07
C ASN A 71 -3.29 4.79 5.90
N THR A 72 -3.52 3.56 5.41
CA THR A 72 -2.48 2.78 4.75
C THR A 72 -1.97 3.63 3.61
N PHE A 73 -0.85 4.31 3.81
CA PHE A 73 -0.17 5.12 2.80
C PHE A 73 1.31 4.95 3.07
N ARG A 74 1.91 3.97 2.41
CA ARG A 74 3.26 3.50 2.72
C ARG A 74 4.13 3.57 1.47
N HIS A 75 5.39 3.93 1.66
CA HIS A 75 6.42 3.88 0.64
C HIS A 75 7.49 2.86 1.00
N PHE A 76 7.77 1.94 0.09
CA PHE A 76 8.90 1.03 0.19
C PHE A 76 10.13 1.62 -0.50
N ASN A 77 11.22 1.79 0.24
CA ASN A 77 12.46 2.39 -0.26
C ASN A 77 13.56 1.38 -0.61
N GLY A 78 13.19 0.12 -0.86
CA GLY A 78 14.14 -0.95 -1.15
C GLY A 78 14.65 -1.70 0.08
N ALA A 79 14.50 -1.10 1.27
CA ALA A 79 14.94 -1.70 2.53
C ALA A 79 13.84 -1.75 3.59
N SER A 80 12.98 -0.73 3.63
CA SER A 80 11.98 -0.56 4.69
C SER A 80 10.74 0.18 4.19
N TRP A 81 9.64 -0.02 4.90
CA TRP A 81 8.40 0.73 4.70
C TRP A 81 8.42 2.03 5.51
N LYS A 82 7.97 3.12 4.90
CA LYS A 82 7.80 4.42 5.53
C LYS A 82 6.34 4.84 5.45
N GLN A 83 5.76 5.30 6.57
CA GLN A 83 4.48 6.02 6.53
C GLN A 83 4.66 7.31 5.74
N LEU A 84 3.71 7.60 4.86
CA LEU A 84 3.55 8.91 4.25
C LEU A 84 2.32 9.60 4.86
N GLY A 85 2.46 10.88 5.21
CA GLY A 85 1.40 11.63 5.87
C GLY A 85 1.27 11.30 7.36
N LEU A 86 0.02 11.21 7.83
CA LEU A 86 -0.28 10.95 9.25
C LEU A 86 0.09 9.53 9.67
N ASP A 87 0.33 9.32 10.95
CA ASP A 87 0.52 7.98 11.49
C ASP A 87 -0.72 7.11 11.25
N TYR A 88 -0.48 5.82 11.06
CA TYR A 88 -1.56 4.84 11.01
C TYR A 88 -2.29 4.81 12.35
N SER A 89 -3.62 4.76 12.27
CA SER A 89 -4.46 4.45 13.42
C SER A 89 -5.58 3.54 12.96
N PRO A 90 -5.93 2.48 13.73
CA PRO A 90 -7.10 1.68 13.44
C PRO A 90 -8.39 2.52 13.37
N SER A 91 -8.49 3.66 14.04
CA SER A 91 -9.67 4.54 13.97
C SER A 91 -9.56 5.62 12.88
N ASN A 92 -8.52 5.61 12.05
CA ASN A 92 -8.32 6.65 11.05
C ASN A 92 -9.43 6.55 9.97
N PRO A 93 -10.21 7.62 9.74
CA PRO A 93 -11.32 7.61 8.78
C PRO A 93 -10.89 7.87 7.33
N ILE A 94 -9.59 7.99 7.07
CA ILE A 94 -9.07 8.19 5.72
C ILE A 94 -9.05 6.86 4.97
N ILE A 95 -9.64 6.87 3.78
CA ILE A 95 -9.53 5.79 2.80
C ILE A 95 -8.95 6.37 1.52
N TRP A 96 -7.88 5.76 1.05
CA TRP A 96 -7.28 6.05 -0.24
C TRP A 96 -7.77 5.03 -1.26
N PHE A 97 -8.12 5.47 -2.47
CA PHE A 97 -8.57 4.58 -3.54
C PHE A 97 -7.46 4.32 -4.55
N GLU A 98 -6.72 5.35 -4.90
CA GLU A 98 -5.71 5.28 -5.93
C GLU A 98 -4.51 6.14 -5.56
N VAL A 99 -3.34 5.66 -5.96
CA VAL A 99 -2.09 6.40 -5.90
C VAL A 99 -1.42 6.30 -7.26
N GLU A 100 -0.71 7.35 -7.64
CA GLU A 100 0.22 7.35 -8.75
C GLU A 100 1.57 7.85 -8.25
N GLN A 101 2.64 7.23 -8.73
CA GLN A 101 4.01 7.68 -8.51
C GLN A 101 4.70 7.84 -9.85
N LYS A 102 5.31 9.00 -10.06
CA LYS A 102 6.18 9.25 -11.20
C LYS A 102 7.37 10.07 -10.73
N GLU A 103 8.56 9.50 -10.86
CA GLU A 103 9.80 10.10 -10.36
C GLU A 103 9.63 10.46 -8.87
N ASN A 104 9.79 11.73 -8.51
CA ASN A 104 9.65 12.21 -7.15
C ASN A 104 8.25 12.73 -6.79
N LEU A 105 7.28 12.60 -7.70
CA LEU A 105 5.91 13.03 -7.49
C LEU A 105 5.04 11.84 -7.10
N ILE A 106 4.34 11.97 -5.98
CA ILE A 106 3.31 11.02 -5.55
C ILE A 106 2.00 11.78 -5.42
N VAL A 107 0.94 11.25 -6.01
CA VAL A 107 -0.42 11.79 -5.88
C VAL A 107 -1.34 10.66 -5.44
N ALA A 108 -2.11 10.87 -4.38
CA ALA A 108 -3.14 9.93 -3.95
C ALA A 108 -4.49 10.62 -3.82
N VAL A 109 -5.55 9.89 -4.14
CA VAL A 109 -6.94 10.36 -4.07
C VAL A 109 -7.77 9.41 -3.21
N GLY A 110 -8.73 9.98 -2.50
CA GLY A 110 -9.53 9.23 -1.54
C GLY A 110 -10.60 10.08 -0.89
N TYR A 111 -11.03 9.66 0.29
CA TYR A 111 -11.91 10.46 1.13
C TYR A 111 -11.54 10.39 2.61
N LYS A 112 -12.00 11.39 3.35
CA LYS A 112 -11.99 11.43 4.80
C LYS A 112 -13.40 11.78 5.28
N ASN A 113 -14.04 10.87 6.02
CA ASN A 113 -15.45 10.99 6.40
C ASN A 113 -16.36 11.13 5.16
N SER A 114 -16.87 12.33 4.89
CA SER A 114 -17.76 12.61 3.74
C SER A 114 -17.12 13.61 2.75
N LYS A 115 -15.81 13.82 2.83
CA LYS A 115 -15.09 14.78 1.99
C LYS A 115 -14.09 14.05 1.10
N ALA A 116 -14.15 14.30 -0.20
CA ALA A 116 -13.08 13.92 -1.12
C ALA A 116 -11.78 14.61 -0.72
N ILE A 117 -10.66 13.90 -0.84
CA ILE A 117 -9.32 14.41 -0.56
C ILE A 117 -8.37 14.02 -1.69
N ILE A 118 -7.42 14.91 -1.94
CA ILE A 118 -6.24 14.66 -2.77
C ILE A 118 -5.02 15.07 -1.97
N ILE A 119 -3.94 14.31 -2.09
CA ILE A 119 -2.64 14.68 -1.55
C ILE A 119 -1.60 14.63 -2.66
N LYS A 120 -0.73 15.62 -2.66
CA LYS A 120 0.42 15.72 -3.56
C LYS A 120 1.67 15.81 -2.70
N LEU A 121 2.57 14.85 -2.85
CA LEU A 121 3.85 14.82 -2.19
C LEU A 121 4.95 14.94 -3.24
N LYS A 122 5.95 15.78 -2.96
CA LYS A 122 7.16 15.88 -3.75
C LYS A 122 8.33 15.54 -2.84
N ARG A 123 9.17 14.60 -3.26
CA ARG A 123 10.34 14.14 -2.52
C ARG A 123 11.64 14.65 -3.14
#